data_AF-A0A920RE56-F1
#
_entry.id   AF-A0A920RE56-F1
#
_cell.length_a   1.000
_cell.length_b   1.000
_cell.length_c   1.000
_cell.angle_alpha   90.00
_cell.angle_beta   90.00
_cell.angle_gamma   90.00
#
_symmetry.space_group_name_H-M   'P 1'
#
loop_
_entity.id
_entity.type
_entity.pdbx_description
1 polymer ?
#
loop_
_entity_poly.entity_id
_entity_poly.type
_entity_poly.pdbx_seq_one_letter_code
_entity_poly.pdbx_strand_id
1 'polypeptide(L)' 'MTGEFDYLLRIVLPDLTAYERFLMDHLTRIQGIASFKSSFSLKQVQYKTALPIFAVT' A
#
# COMPACT_ATOMS: atom_id res chain seq x y z
N MET A 1 -5.07 2.93 -12.89
CA MET A 1 -6.04 2.98 -11.78
C MET A 1 -7.42 3.00 -12.40
N THR A 2 -7.97 1.81 -12.60
CA THR A 2 -9.34 1.53 -13.04
C THR A 2 -9.64 0.17 -12.43
N GLY A 3 -10.22 0.17 -11.22
CA GLY A 3 -10.43 -1.01 -10.36
C GLY A 3 -11.28 -0.64 -9.15
N GLU A 4 -11.53 -1.60 -8.24
CA GLU A 4 -12.42 -1.42 -7.07
C GLU A 4 -11.99 -0.35 -6.04
N PHE A 5 -10.74 0.14 -6.10
CA PHE A 5 -10.19 1.04 -5.09
C PHE A 5 -9.82 2.40 -5.69
N ASP A 6 -10.27 3.47 -5.04
CA ASP A 6 -9.91 4.85 -5.39
C ASP A 6 -8.44 5.17 -5.05
N TYR A 7 -7.90 4.52 -4.02
CA TYR A 7 -6.54 4.76 -3.53
C TYR A 7 -5.79 3.45 -3.27
N LEU A 8 -4.49 3.44 -3.59
CA LEU A 8 -3.58 2.36 -3.26
C LEU A 8 -2.42 2.92 -2.43
N LEU A 9 -2.26 2.41 -1.21
CA LEU A 9 -1.18 2.80 -0.31
C LEU A 9 -0.20 1.64 -0.13
N ARG A 10 1.10 1.94 -0.19
CA ARG A 10 2.17 0.99 0.16
C ARG A 10 2.83 1.46 1.45
N ILE A 11 2.68 0.67 2.51
CA ILE A 11 3.11 1.03 3.87
C ILE A 11 4.11 -0.01 4.36
N VAL A 12 5.18 0.44 5.00
CA VAL A 12 6.19 -0.42 5.65
C VAL A 12 6.01 -0.28 7.15
N LEU A 13 5.84 -1.41 7.84
CA LEU A 13 5.60 -1.47 9.27
C LEU A 13 6.52 -2.54 9.89
N PRO A 14 6.93 -2.38 11.17
CA PRO A 14 7.84 -3.32 11.82
C PRO A 14 7.18 -4.67 12.12
N ASP A 15 5.89 -4.68 12.47
CA ASP A 15 5.15 -5.88 12.88
C ASP A 15 3.63 -5.71 12.70
N LEU A 16 2.87 -6.77 13.00
CA LEU A 16 1.41 -6.79 12.90
C LEU A 16 0.73 -5.92 13.96
N THR A 17 1.31 -5.78 15.15
CA THR A 17 0.78 -4.93 16.22
C THR A 17 0.88 -3.44 15.86
N ALA A 18 1.93 -3.05 15.13
CA ALA A 18 2.06 -1.73 14.54
C ALA A 18 1.04 -1.50 13.42
N TYR A 19 0.72 -2.54 12.64
CA TYR A 19 -0.36 -2.48 11.65
C TYR A 19 -1.73 -2.25 12.28
N GLU A 20 -2.09 -2.99 13.33
CA GLU A 20 -3.37 -2.82 14.03
C GLU A 20 -3.52 -1.41 14.62
N ARG A 21 -2.46 -0.90 15.27
CA ARG A 21 -2.42 0.47 15.79
C ARG A 21 -2.56 1.50 14.66
N PHE A 22 -1.81 1.33 13.58
CA PHE A 22 -1.92 2.23 12.42
C PHE A 22 -3.34 2.24 11.83
N LEU A 23 -3.98 1.08 11.77
CA LEU A 23 -5.33 0.95 11.25
C LEU A 23 -6.33 1.72 12.14
N MET A 24 -6.28 1.50 13.46
CA MET A 24 -7.21 2.07 14.43
C MET A 24 -6.99 3.57 14.67
N ASP A 25 -5.74 4.03 14.73
CA ASP A 25 -5.42 5.40 15.11
C ASP A 25 -5.45 6.36 13.92
N HIS A 26 -5.15 5.87 12.70
CA HIS A 26 -5.03 6.69 11.50
C HIS A 26 -6.10 6.38 10.46
N LEU A 27 -6.11 5.15 9.91
CA LEU A 27 -6.91 4.83 8.72
C LEU A 27 -8.42 4.92 8.97
N THR A 28 -8.92 4.34 10.06
CA THR A 28 -10.37 4.37 10.40
C THR A 28 -10.87 5.76 10.81
N ARG A 29 -9.95 6.67 11.18
CA ARG A 29 -10.27 8.03 11.60
C ARG A 29 -10.43 9.00 10.43
N ILE A 30 -9.97 8.63 9.23
CA ILE A 30 -10.13 9.44 8.03
C ILE A 30 -11.60 9.40 7.60
N GLN A 31 -12.28 10.54 7.72
CA GLN A 31 -13.65 10.68 7.25
C GLN A 31 -13.69 10.51 5.72
N GLY A 32 -14.64 9.71 5.23
CA GLY A 32 -14.83 9.46 3.80
C GLY A 32 -14.23 8.14 3.29
N ILE A 33 -13.53 7.36 4.12
CA ILE A 33 -13.14 5.99 3.75
C ILE A 33 -14.34 5.07 3.98
N ALA A 34 -14.95 4.59 2.89
CA ALA A 34 -16.09 3.68 2.94
C ALA A 34 -15.67 2.22 3.21
N SER A 35 -14.55 1.80 2.63
CA SER A 35 -14.01 0.44 2.77
C SER A 35 -12.51 0.46 2.52
N PHE A 36 -11.79 -0.44 3.18
CA PHE A 36 -10.37 -0.65 2.96
C PHE A 36 -10.08 -2.15 2.84
N LYS A 37 -9.10 -2.51 2.02
CA LYS A 37 -8.61 -3.88 1.87
C LYS A 37 -7.10 -3.88 2.02
N SER A 38 -6.59 -4.59 3.02
CA SER A 38 -5.16 -4.76 3.25
C SER A 38 -4.64 -6.03 2.61
N SER A 39 -3.43 -6.00 2.06
CA SER A 39 -2.73 -7.19 1.59
C SER A 39 -1.28 -7.15 2.04
N PHE A 40 -0.80 -8.25 2.62
CA PHE A 40 0.56 -8.37 3.12
C PHE A 40 1.46 -9.02 2.06
N SER A 41 2.62 -8.40 1.81
CA SER A 41 3.62 -8.96 0.91
C SER A 41 4.44 -10.01 1.66
N LEU A 42 4.33 -11.28 1.26
CA LEU A 42 5.06 -12.39 1.88
C LEU A 42 6.55 -12.38 1.50
N LYS A 43 6.85 -11.98 0.26
CA LYS A 43 8.22 -11.94 -0.27
C LYS A 43 8.30 -10.88 -1.36
N GLN A 44 9.34 -10.05 -1.30
CA GLN A 44 9.64 -9.09 -2.35
C GLN A 44 10.43 -9.79 -3.47
N VAL A 45 9.80 -10.01 -4.62
CA VAL A 45 10.43 -10.68 -5.77
C VAL A 45 11.35 -9.73 -6.55
N GLN A 46 10.93 -8.47 -6.71
CA GLN A 46 11.70 -7.44 -7.42
C GLN A 46 11.39 -6.07 -6.83
N TYR A 47 12.39 -5.20 -6.74
CA TYR A 47 12.23 -3.79 -6.40
C TYR A 47 13.11 -2.94 -7.31
N LYS A 48 12.47 -2.20 -8.21
CA LYS A 48 13.12 -1.33 -9.20
C LYS A 48 12.47 0.04 -9.14
N THR A 49 13.29 1.05 -8.85
CA THR A 49 12.86 2.45 -8.83
C THR A 49 13.21 3.18 -10.13
N ALA A 50 14.18 2.66 -10.89
CA ALA A 50 14.59 3.23 -12.17
C ALA A 50 13.52 2.98 -13.25
N LEU A 51 13.02 4.07 -13.84
CA LEU A 51 12.11 4.00 -14.98
C LEU A 51 12.84 3.48 -16.23
N PRO A 52 12.19 2.67 -17.08
CA PRO A 52 12.79 2.13 -18.30
C PRO A 52 12.83 3.21 -19.41
N ILE A 53 13.67 4.23 -19.23
CA ILE A 53 13.79 5.37 -20.16
C ILE A 53 14.77 5.13 -21.31
N PHE A 54 15.51 4.01 -21.29
CA PHE A 54 16.49 3.63 -22.32
C PHE A 54 16.06 2.40 -23.12
N ALA A 55 14.82 1.94 -22.98
CA ALA A 55 14.35 0.70 -23.60
C ALA A 55 13.97 0.82 -25.09
N VAL A 56 14.30 1.93 -25.75
CA VAL A 56 14.08 2.12 -27.19
C VAL A 56 15.36 2.63 -27.83
N THR A 57 16.13 1.73 -28.45
CA THR A 57 17.03 1.98 -29.57
C THR A 57 17.02 0.73 -30.43
#